data_AF-A0AAW5FBI4-F1
#
_entry.id   AF-A0AAW5FBI4-F1
#
_cell.length_a   1.000
_cell.length_b   1.000
_cell.length_c   1.000
_cell.angle_alpha   90.00
_cell.angle_beta   90.00
_cell.angle_gamma   90.00
#
_symmetry.space_group_name_H-M   'P 1'
#
loop_
_entity.id
_entity.type
_entity.pdbx_description
1 polymer ?
#
loop_
_entity_poly.entity_id
_entity_poly.type
_entity_poly.pdbx_seq_one_letter_code
_entity_poly.pdbx_strand_id
1 'polypeptide(L)'
;MATTIRPELSEKNPYWIERHRYYELKHFCLQYPIWKKAYAALDGLSRRPADMEIFSRNRTTGDPTARCAEARSYYLDRMKTIEQTAIATDAELSNYILKGVTEGWSYDILKARSNIPCCKDVYYNLYRRFFWLLNKARD
;
A
#
# COMPACT_ATOMS: atom_id res chain seq x y z
N MET A 1 2.41 16.97 -9.05
CA MET A 1 1.09 17.27 -9.66
C MET A 1 0.15 16.12 -9.32
N ALA A 2 -0.82 16.37 -8.43
CA ALA A 2 -1.78 15.36 -8.02
C ALA A 2 -2.80 15.13 -9.14
N THR A 3 -2.93 13.91 -9.64
CA THR A 3 -4.07 13.60 -10.51
C THR A 3 -5.33 13.58 -9.67
N THR A 4 -6.22 14.50 -9.99
CA THR A 4 -7.53 14.74 -9.39
C THR A 4 -8.51 13.61 -9.77
N ILE A 5 -8.20 12.38 -9.35
CA ILE A 5 -9.21 11.32 -9.34
C ILE A 5 -10.27 11.75 -8.34
N ARG A 6 -11.48 11.99 -8.82
CA ARG A 6 -12.62 12.41 -7.99
C ARG A 6 -12.92 11.27 -7.00
N PRO A 7 -12.97 11.55 -5.69
CA PRO A 7 -13.33 10.56 -4.67
C PRO A 7 -14.79 10.15 -4.78
N GLU A 8 -15.63 11.07 -5.26
CA GLU A 8 -17.08 10.91 -5.29
C GLU A 8 -17.48 10.13 -6.54
N LEU A 9 -17.95 8.91 -6.31
CA LEU A 9 -18.65 8.11 -7.30
C LEU A 9 -20.15 8.23 -7.05
N SER A 10 -20.95 8.05 -8.10
CA SER A 10 -22.39 7.88 -7.94
C SER A 10 -22.67 6.60 -7.14
N GLU A 11 -23.65 6.65 -6.24
CA GLU A 11 -24.12 5.48 -5.48
C GLU A 11 -24.53 4.29 -6.37
N LYS A 12 -24.91 4.58 -7.63
CA LYS A 12 -25.26 3.55 -8.62
C LYS A 12 -24.05 2.82 -9.20
N ASN A 13 -22.82 3.24 -8.87
CA ASN A 13 -21.60 2.60 -9.36
C ASN A 13 -21.33 1.31 -8.56
N PRO A 14 -21.01 0.18 -9.24
CA PRO A 14 -20.65 -1.07 -8.56
C PRO A 14 -19.51 -0.94 -7.54
N TYR A 15 -18.61 0.03 -7.73
CA TYR A 15 -17.45 0.30 -6.88
C TYR A 15 -17.64 1.52 -5.99
N TRP A 16 -18.89 1.86 -5.66
CA TRP A 16 -19.16 2.96 -4.76
C TRP A 16 -18.59 2.70 -3.36
N ILE A 17 -17.94 3.71 -2.80
CA ILE A 17 -17.37 3.74 -1.46
C ILE A 17 -17.66 5.13 -0.90
N GLU A 18 -17.94 5.22 0.40
CA GLU A 18 -18.09 6.50 1.06
C GLU A 18 -16.82 7.36 0.90
N ARG A 19 -16.99 8.67 0.69
CA ARG A 19 -15.88 9.60 0.42
C ARG A 19 -14.78 9.51 1.48
N HIS A 20 -15.12 9.53 2.75
CA HIS A 20 -14.14 9.48 3.83
C HIS A 20 -13.43 8.13 3.91
N ARG A 21 -14.17 7.03 3.71
CA ARG A 21 -13.61 5.68 3.62
C ARG A 21 -12.62 5.55 2.46
N TYR A 22 -12.93 6.12 1.29
CA TYR A 22 -11.98 6.15 0.17
C TYR A 22 -10.69 6.89 0.52
N TYR A 23 -10.77 8.06 1.18
CA TYR A 23 -9.57 8.79 1.61
C TYR A 23 -8.76 8.03 2.64
N GLU A 24 -9.41 7.37 3.60
CA GLU A 24 -8.76 6.49 4.57
C GLU A 24 -7.94 5.41 3.85
N LEU A 25 -8.57 4.68 2.92
CA LEU A 25 -7.92 3.62 2.15
C LEU A 25 -6.80 4.15 1.26
N LYS A 26 -6.98 5.34 0.67
CA LYS A 26 -5.94 6.01 -0.11
C LYS A 26 -4.73 6.34 0.74
N HIS A 27 -4.94 6.95 1.91
CA HIS A 27 -3.84 7.26 2.84
C HIS A 27 -3.18 6.00 3.38
N PHE A 28 -3.94 4.93 3.61
CA PHE A 28 -3.39 3.62 3.94
C PHE A 28 -2.44 3.11 2.85
N CYS A 29 -2.81 3.20 1.57
CA CYS A 29 -1.93 2.81 0.47
C CYS A 29 -0.68 3.68 0.36
N LEU A 30 -0.80 4.99 0.60
CA LEU A 30 0.33 5.93 0.58
C LEU A 30 1.36 5.67 1.70
N GLN A 31 0.99 4.93 2.75
CA GLN A 31 1.93 4.52 3.81
C GLN A 31 2.82 3.34 3.38
N TYR A 32 2.48 2.62 2.31
CA TYR A 32 3.23 1.45 1.85
C TYR A 32 4.74 1.67 1.69
N PRO A 33 5.23 2.77 1.08
CA PRO A 33 6.67 3.01 0.98
C PRO A 33 7.36 3.20 2.33
N ILE A 34 6.65 3.74 3.34
CA ILE A 34 7.16 3.92 4.70
C ILE A 34 7.32 2.56 5.37
N TRP A 35 6.31 1.70 5.27
CA TRP A 35 6.38 0.32 5.81
C TRP A 35 7.47 -0.49 5.15
N LYS A 36 7.64 -0.39 3.83
CA LYS A 36 8.70 -1.09 3.10
C LYS A 36 10.09 -0.67 3.58
N LYS A 37 10.30 0.63 3.84
CA LYS A 37 11.55 1.14 4.43
C LYS A 37 11.74 0.68 5.87
N ALA A 38 10.70 0.75 6.70
CA ALA A 38 10.76 0.30 8.09
C ALA A 38 11.05 -1.20 8.20
N TYR A 39 10.39 -2.02 7.39
CA TYR A 39 10.62 -3.46 7.29
C TYR A 39 12.07 -3.77 6.90
N ALA A 40 12.61 -3.08 5.88
CA ALA A 40 14.00 -3.26 5.47
C ALA A 40 15.00 -2.81 6.54
N ALA A 41 14.71 -1.73 7.28
CA ALA A 41 15.55 -1.27 8.39
C ALA A 41 15.58 -2.28 9.55
N LEU A 42 14.44 -2.89 9.88
CA LEU A 42 14.34 -3.95 10.90
C LEU A 42 15.09 -5.22 10.50
N ASP A 43 15.09 -5.58 9.21
CA ASP A 43 15.91 -6.69 8.69
C ASP A 43 17.42 -6.40 8.82
N GLY A 44 17.83 -5.17 8.55
CA GLY A 44 19.22 -4.71 8.74
C GLY A 44 19.67 -4.73 10.21
N LEU A 45 18.81 -4.30 11.13
CA LEU A 45 19.07 -4.32 12.58
C LEU A 45 19.20 -5.75 13.13
N SER A 46 18.36 -6.68 12.67
CA SER A 46 18.49 -8.10 13.02
C SER A 46 19.84 -8.71 12.59
N ARG A 47 20.49 -8.15 11.56
CA ARG A 47 21.80 -8.59 11.09
C ARG A 47 22.98 -7.92 11.82
N ARG A 48 22.71 -6.88 12.62
CA ARG A 48 23.70 -6.09 13.37
C ARG A 48 23.26 -5.95 14.83
N PRO A 49 23.50 -6.97 15.68
CA PRO A 49 23.09 -6.93 17.08
C PRO A 49 23.70 -5.76 17.89
N ALA A 50 24.83 -5.20 17.46
CA ALA A 50 25.42 -4.02 18.08
C ALA A 50 24.56 -2.74 17.95
N ASP A 51 23.74 -2.61 16.90
CA ASP A 51 22.84 -1.47 16.70
C ASP A 51 21.51 -1.63 17.47
N MET A 52 21.17 -2.86 17.89
CA MET A 52 20.00 -3.17 18.74
C MET A 52 20.18 -2.68 20.18
N GLU A 53 21.42 -2.57 20.67
CA GLU A 53 21.71 -2.04 22.02
C GLU A 53 21.28 -0.56 22.19
N ILE A 54 21.21 0.19 21.09
CA ILE A 54 20.74 1.59 21.09
C ILE A 54 19.25 1.67 21.48
N PHE A 55 18.44 0.69 21.06
CA PHE A 55 17.04 0.59 21.48
C PHE A 55 16.88 0.13 22.93
N SER A 56 17.88 -0.55 23.50
CA SER A 56 17.89 -1.03 24.87
C SER A 56 18.18 0.07 25.92
N ARG A 57 18.71 1.23 25.50
CA ARG A 57 18.93 2.39 26.38
C ARG A 57 17.63 3.11 26.77
N ASN A 58 16.55 2.92 26.01
CA ASN A 58 15.24 3.44 26.35
C ASN A 58 14.55 2.45 27.29
N ARG A 59 14.26 2.89 28.53
CA ARG A 59 13.69 2.12 29.64
C ARG A 59 12.30 1.52 29.33
N THR A 60 12.25 0.55 28.43
CA THR A 60 11.07 -0.26 28.13
C THR A 60 11.48 -1.71 28.32
N THR A 61 10.93 -2.33 29.37
CA THR A 61 11.15 -3.72 29.74
C THR A 61 10.55 -4.61 28.64
N GLY A 62 11.38 -5.31 27.87
CA GLY A 62 10.95 -6.26 26.84
C GLY A 62 12.10 -6.73 25.96
N ASP A 63 11.99 -7.93 25.38
CA ASP A 63 13.00 -8.47 24.46
C ASP A 63 13.01 -7.65 23.16
N PRO A 64 14.13 -6.96 22.83
CA PRO A 64 14.23 -6.19 21.59
C PRO A 64 14.01 -7.06 20.35
N THR A 65 14.36 -8.34 20.41
CA THR A 65 14.16 -9.30 19.32
C THR A 65 12.68 -9.57 19.08
N ALA A 66 11.92 -9.83 20.15
CA ALA A 66 10.47 -10.02 20.08
C ALA A 66 9.77 -8.79 19.49
N ARG A 67 10.15 -7.58 19.94
CA ARG A 67 9.59 -6.32 19.41
C ARG A 67 9.90 -6.11 17.93
N CYS A 68 11.12 -6.42 17.49
CA CYS A 68 11.47 -6.38 16.08
C CYS A 68 10.66 -7.38 15.25
N ALA A 69 10.45 -8.59 15.77
CA ALA A 69 9.63 -9.60 15.10
C ALA A 69 8.16 -9.16 14.99
N GLU A 70 7.57 -8.62 16.06
CA GLU A 70 6.21 -8.07 16.09
C GLU A 70 6.03 -6.89 15.14
N ALA A 71 6.96 -5.93 15.14
CA ALA A 71 6.91 -4.81 14.22
C ALA A 71 7.04 -5.28 12.75
N ARG A 72 7.86 -6.31 12.52
CA ARG A 72 8.08 -6.88 11.19
C ARG A 72 6.82 -7.58 10.66
N SER A 73 6.16 -8.42 11.47
CA SER A 73 4.90 -9.05 11.08
C SER A 73 3.82 -8.02 10.81
N TYR A 74 3.71 -6.99 11.66
CA TYR A 74 2.77 -5.88 11.50
C TYR A 74 2.88 -5.15 10.15
N TYR A 75 4.10 -4.86 9.70
CA TYR A 75 4.31 -4.22 8.39
C TYR A 75 4.10 -5.18 7.23
N LEU A 76 4.57 -6.43 7.38
CA LEU A 76 4.43 -7.47 6.36
C LEU A 76 2.97 -7.75 6.05
N ASP A 77 2.13 -7.89 7.07
CA ASP A 77 0.70 -8.18 6.88
C ASP A 77 -0.01 -7.09 6.09
N ARG A 78 0.29 -5.81 6.38
CA ARG A 78 -0.29 -4.67 5.65
C ARG A 78 0.19 -4.59 4.22
N MET A 79 1.49 -4.77 3.99
CA MET A 79 2.05 -4.81 2.64
C MET A 79 1.42 -5.92 1.83
N LYS A 80 1.29 -7.11 2.43
CA LYS A 80 0.66 -8.28 1.84
C LYS A 80 -0.81 -8.04 1.51
N THR A 81 -1.58 -7.37 2.37
CA THR A 81 -2.98 -7.01 2.06
C THR A 81 -3.06 -6.18 0.78
N ILE A 82 -2.21 -5.15 0.63
CA ILE A 82 -2.21 -4.29 -0.56
C ILE A 82 -1.82 -5.09 -1.81
N GLU A 83 -0.75 -5.88 -1.73
CA GLU A 83 -0.24 -6.67 -2.85
C GLU A 83 -1.26 -7.73 -3.30
N GLN A 84 -1.84 -8.47 -2.35
CA GLN A 84 -2.88 -9.45 -2.65
C GLN A 84 -4.12 -8.81 -3.25
N THR A 85 -4.52 -7.63 -2.77
CA THR A 85 -5.65 -6.90 -3.35
C THR A 85 -5.35 -6.49 -4.79
N ALA A 86 -4.13 -6.01 -5.07
CA ALA A 86 -3.73 -5.66 -6.43
C ALA A 86 -3.79 -6.86 -7.38
N ILE A 87 -3.28 -8.02 -6.94
CA ILE A 87 -3.35 -9.29 -7.69
C ILE A 87 -4.80 -9.74 -7.90
N ALA A 88 -5.65 -9.65 -6.88
CA ALA A 88 -7.07 -10.01 -6.95
C ALA A 88 -7.88 -9.08 -7.88
N THR A 89 -7.38 -7.86 -8.09
CA THR A 89 -8.00 -6.90 -9.02
C THR A 89 -7.73 -7.33 -10.46
N ASP A 90 -6.46 -7.55 -10.77
CA ASP A 90 -5.99 -8.03 -12.07
C ASP A 90 -4.55 -8.55 -11.93
N ALA A 91 -4.26 -9.78 -12.36
CA ALA A 91 -2.93 -10.37 -12.18
C ALA A 91 -1.86 -9.68 -13.06
N GLU A 92 -2.20 -9.30 -14.29
CA GLU A 92 -1.28 -8.72 -15.27
C GLU A 92 -0.99 -7.24 -14.95
N LEU A 93 -2.04 -6.50 -14.58
CA LEU A 93 -1.96 -5.08 -14.28
C LEU A 93 -1.67 -4.78 -12.80
N SER A 94 -1.60 -5.79 -11.95
CA SER A 94 -1.31 -5.68 -10.51
C SER A 94 -0.14 -4.74 -10.20
N ASN A 95 0.99 -4.91 -10.90
CA ASN A 95 2.20 -4.10 -10.71
C ASN A 95 1.98 -2.62 -11.03
N TYR A 96 1.16 -2.31 -12.03
CA TYR A 96 0.84 -0.93 -12.44
C TYR A 96 -0.14 -0.29 -11.47
N ILE A 97 -1.16 -1.06 -11.04
CA ILE A 97 -2.13 -0.63 -10.03
C ILE A 97 -1.41 -0.34 -8.72
N LEU A 98 -0.51 -1.24 -8.28
CA LEU A 98 0.27 -1.08 -7.06
C LEU A 98 1.03 0.25 -7.08
N LYS A 99 1.80 0.53 -8.14
CA LYS A 99 2.49 1.83 -8.31
C LYS A 99 1.53 3.02 -8.30
N GLY A 100 0.39 2.87 -8.96
CA GLY A 100 -0.65 3.90 -8.98
C GLY A 100 -1.21 4.24 -7.60
N VAL A 101 -1.47 3.23 -6.76
CA VAL A 101 -2.07 3.42 -5.44
C VAL A 101 -1.06 3.79 -4.36
N THR A 102 0.18 3.29 -4.45
CA THR A 102 1.22 3.54 -3.44
C THR A 102 2.04 4.80 -3.73
N GLU A 103 2.36 5.06 -5.00
CA GLU A 103 3.20 6.19 -5.41
C GLU A 103 2.39 7.35 -6.02
N GLY A 104 1.09 7.18 -6.20
CA GLY A 104 0.21 8.20 -6.76
C GLY A 104 0.45 8.45 -8.25
N TRP A 105 0.98 7.46 -8.99
CA TRP A 105 1.21 7.59 -10.42
C TRP A 105 -0.11 7.64 -11.20
N SER A 106 -0.17 8.58 -12.14
CA SER A 106 -1.27 8.66 -13.08
C SER A 106 -1.06 7.75 -14.27
N TYR A 107 -2.14 7.52 -15.02
CA TYR A 107 -2.08 6.80 -16.29
C TYR A 107 -1.01 7.36 -17.23
N ASP A 108 -0.90 8.70 -17.34
CA ASP A 108 0.05 9.33 -18.25
C ASP A 108 1.51 9.06 -17.84
N ILE A 109 1.79 9.04 -16.54
CA ILE A 109 3.12 8.67 -16.01
C ILE A 109 3.41 7.19 -16.25
N LEU A 110 2.43 6.31 -16.01
CA LEU A 110 2.56 4.87 -16.24
C LEU A 110 2.79 4.55 -17.72
N LYS A 111 2.09 5.24 -18.62
CA LYS A 111 2.27 5.12 -20.05
C LYS A 111 3.66 5.59 -20.49
N ALA A 112 4.12 6.72 -19.99
CA ALA A 112 5.43 7.28 -20.34
C ALA A 112 6.61 6.45 -19.80
N ARG A 113 6.52 5.90 -18.58
CA ARG A 113 7.64 5.21 -17.91
C ARG A 113 7.64 3.70 -18.07
N SER A 114 6.48 3.07 -18.23
CA SER A 114 6.34 1.62 -18.12
C SER A 114 5.51 1.00 -19.25
N ASN A 115 5.19 1.79 -20.28
CA ASN A 115 4.46 1.39 -21.49
C ASN A 115 3.28 0.46 -21.18
N ILE A 116 2.37 0.92 -20.32
CA ILE A 116 1.22 0.14 -19.86
C ILE A 116 0.40 -0.38 -21.06
N PRO A 117 0.03 -1.68 -21.09
CA PRO A 117 -0.63 -2.28 -22.25
C PRO A 117 -2.13 -1.95 -22.34
N CYS A 118 -2.71 -1.27 -21.34
CA CYS A 118 -4.14 -0.98 -21.29
C CYS A 118 -4.46 0.48 -21.62
N CYS A 119 -5.72 0.76 -21.97
CA CYS A 119 -6.20 2.13 -22.14
C CYS A 119 -6.49 2.81 -20.79
N LYS A 120 -6.69 4.13 -20.86
CA LYS A 120 -6.94 5.00 -19.69
C LYS A 120 -8.18 4.57 -18.91
N ASP A 121 -9.25 4.21 -19.60
CA ASP A 121 -10.53 3.85 -18.98
C ASP A 121 -10.46 2.52 -18.24
N VAL A 122 -9.79 1.52 -18.83
CA VAL A 122 -9.53 0.23 -18.19
C VAL A 122 -8.70 0.44 -16.92
N TYR A 123 -7.63 1.24 -16.99
CA TYR A 123 -6.81 1.53 -15.82
C TYR A 123 -7.62 2.16 -14.67
N TYR A 124 -8.40 3.21 -14.93
CA TYR A 124 -9.19 3.85 -13.88
C TYR A 124 -10.39 3.02 -13.41
N ASN A 125 -10.89 2.08 -14.23
CA ASN A 125 -11.88 1.11 -13.78
C ASN A 125 -11.25 0.15 -12.76
N LEU A 126 -10.11 -0.44 -13.09
CA LEU A 126 -9.35 -1.33 -12.20
C LEU A 126 -8.88 -0.60 -10.93
N TYR A 127 -8.46 0.65 -11.04
CA TYR A 127 -8.09 1.48 -9.90
C TYR A 127 -9.24 1.62 -8.89
N ARG A 128 -10.48 1.82 -9.36
CA ARG A 128 -11.67 1.88 -8.48
C ARG A 128 -12.00 0.51 -7.90
N ARG A 129 -11.94 -0.54 -8.73
CA ARG A 129 -12.14 -1.93 -8.29
C ARG A 129 -11.15 -2.32 -7.18
N PHE A 130 -9.91 -1.87 -7.27
CA PHE A 130 -8.90 -2.09 -6.23
C PHE A 130 -9.35 -1.53 -4.87
N PHE A 131 -9.79 -0.27 -4.81
CA PHE A 131 -10.25 0.32 -3.55
C PHE A 131 -11.50 -0.37 -3.00
N TRP A 132 -12.38 -0.82 -3.88
CA TRP A 132 -13.57 -1.57 -3.47
C TRP A 132 -13.21 -2.94 -2.88
N LEU A 133 -12.25 -3.65 -3.49
CA LEU A 133 -11.72 -4.91 -2.94
C LEU A 133 -10.97 -4.66 -1.62
N LEU A 134 -10.17 -3.59 -1.54
CA LEU A 134 -9.44 -3.23 -0.34
C LEU A 134 -10.38 -2.88 0.82
N ASN A 135 -11.49 -2.21 0.52
CA ASN A 135 -12.54 -1.93 1.50
C ASN A 135 -13.08 -3.24 2.09
N LYS A 136 -13.47 -4.18 1.23
CA LYS A 136 -13.99 -5.49 1.66
C LYS A 136 -12.98 -6.34 2.42
N ALA A 137 -11.69 -6.23 2.11
CA ALA A 137 -10.65 -6.96 2.82
C ALA A 137 -10.36 -6.39 4.22
N ARG A 138 -10.88 -5.19 4.53
CA ARG A 138 -10.63 -4.46 5.78
C ARG A 138 -11.91 -4.14 6.56
N ASP A 139 -13.07 -4.58 6.07
CA ASP A 139 -14.36 -4.58 6.79
C ASP A 139 -14.49 -5.90 7.58
#